data_AF-A0A7C5IFT2-F1
#
_entry.id   AF-A0A7C5IFT2-F1
#
_cell.length_a   1.000
_cell.length_b   1.000
_cell.length_c   1.000
_cell.angle_alpha   90.00
_cell.angle_beta   90.00
_cell.angle_gamma   90.00
#
_symmetry.space_group_name_H-M   'P 1'
#
loop_
_entity.id
_entity.type
_entity.pdbx_description
1 polymer ?
#
loop_
_entity_poly.entity_id
_entity_poly.type
_entity_poly.pdbx_seq_one_letter_code
_entity_poly.pdbx_strand_id
1 'polypeptide(L)'
;MAENMFLSSFIEEVNKISNLTLKVEPQERFKKIYEGLWIDFDSIFPLNFNFMVCDGSKGVTEFQGGIKVLYARALVHFFKAQTFMDKFVETKIFVDHLLQKEDSYMKAVELIALKKALEKVDDVLAIYDGSLYPTFPLSALNNEKIAKAKIEEFKALAA
;
A
#
# COMPACT_ATOMS: atom_id res chain seq x y z
N MET A 1 -17.34 -1.86 22.03
CA MET A 1 -18.72 -2.41 21.78
C MET A 1 -19.27 -2.16 20.36
N ALA A 2 -18.52 -1.56 19.42
CA ALA A 2 -18.86 -1.56 17.99
C ALA A 2 -18.37 -2.82 17.25
N GLU A 3 -17.34 -3.46 17.80
CA GLU A 3 -16.67 -4.62 17.22
C GLU A 3 -17.51 -5.91 17.29
N ASN A 4 -18.17 -6.17 18.43
CA ASN A 4 -19.14 -7.28 18.52
C ASN A 4 -20.28 -7.10 17.51
N MET A 5 -20.71 -5.87 17.24
CA MET A 5 -21.68 -5.58 16.18
C MET A 5 -21.08 -5.84 14.79
N PHE A 6 -19.87 -5.34 14.50
CA PHE A 6 -19.19 -5.57 13.23
C PHE A 6 -18.96 -7.06 12.96
N LEU A 7 -18.40 -7.81 13.91
CA LEU A 7 -18.08 -9.23 13.74
C LEU A 7 -19.37 -10.05 13.55
N SER A 8 -20.44 -9.74 14.29
CA SER A 8 -21.73 -10.40 14.15
C SER A 8 -22.35 -10.11 12.79
N SER A 9 -22.38 -8.85 12.36
CA SER A 9 -22.89 -8.45 11.05
C SER A 9 -22.06 -9.02 9.90
N PHE A 10 -20.73 -9.06 10.04
CA PHE A 10 -19.84 -9.67 9.05
C PHE A 10 -20.11 -11.17 8.90
N ILE A 11 -20.19 -11.91 10.01
CA ILE A 11 -20.51 -13.35 9.99
C ILE A 11 -21.90 -13.58 9.38
N GLU A 12 -22.89 -12.75 9.72
CA GLU A 12 -24.23 -12.84 9.16
C GLU A 12 -24.25 -12.65 7.63
N GLU A 13 -23.55 -11.64 7.11
CA GLU A 13 -23.45 -11.38 5.67
C GLU A 13 -22.66 -12.46 4.93
N VAL A 14 -21.56 -12.93 5.53
CA VAL A 14 -20.74 -14.04 5.01
C VAL A 14 -21.58 -15.31 4.86
N ASN A 15 -22.44 -15.62 5.85
CA ASN A 15 -23.32 -16.79 5.83
C ASN A 15 -24.43 -16.71 4.75
N LYS A 16 -24.74 -15.52 4.23
CA LYS A 16 -25.70 -15.33 3.13
C LYS A 16 -25.10 -15.66 1.76
N ILE A 17 -23.77 -15.73 1.65
CA ILE A 17 -23.08 -16.03 0.38
C ILE A 17 -23.00 -17.54 0.19
N SER A 18 -23.84 -18.08 -0.69
CA SER A 18 -23.80 -19.50 -1.06
C SER A 18 -22.44 -19.87 -1.68
N ASN A 19 -21.87 -20.99 -1.22
CA ASN A 19 -20.56 -21.54 -1.63
C ASN A 19 -19.32 -20.82 -1.09
N LEU A 20 -19.46 -19.88 -0.15
CA LEU A 20 -18.31 -19.34 0.57
C LEU A 20 -17.96 -20.26 1.76
N THR A 21 -17.01 -21.16 1.56
CA THR A 21 -16.45 -21.95 2.67
C THR A 21 -15.34 -21.16 3.33
N LEU A 22 -15.55 -20.68 4.56
CA LEU A 22 -14.46 -20.12 5.36
C LEU A 22 -13.41 -21.22 5.56
N LYS A 23 -12.19 -21.01 5.04
CA LYS A 23 -11.07 -21.97 5.19
C LYS A 23 -10.69 -22.23 6.65
N VAL A 24 -11.03 -21.30 7.53
CA VAL A 24 -10.83 -21.38 8.97
C VAL A 24 -12.05 -20.75 9.61
N GLU A 25 -12.84 -21.53 10.35
CA GLU A 25 -13.83 -20.95 11.24
C GLU A 25 -13.11 -20.13 12.32
N PRO A 26 -13.55 -18.89 12.62
CA PRO A 26 -12.93 -18.08 13.66
C PRO A 26 -13.01 -18.81 15.00
N GLN A 27 -11.92 -19.48 15.40
CA GLN A 27 -11.91 -20.19 16.66
C GLN A 27 -12.08 -19.18 17.79
N GLU A 28 -12.90 -19.51 18.79
CA GLU A 28 -13.22 -18.68 19.96
C GLU A 28 -11.97 -18.02 20.59
N ARG A 29 -10.83 -18.73 20.56
CA ARG A 29 -9.53 -18.23 21.06
C ARG A 29 -9.00 -17.01 20.30
N PHE A 30 -9.15 -16.95 18.98
CA PHE A 30 -8.67 -15.81 18.18
C PHE A 30 -9.56 -14.59 18.38
N LYS A 31 -10.87 -14.81 18.53
CA LYS A 31 -11.81 -13.76 18.91
C LYS A 31 -11.41 -13.13 20.24
N LYS A 32 -11.17 -13.93 21.28
CA LYS A 32 -10.73 -13.43 22.60
C LYS A 32 -9.39 -12.68 22.56
N ILE A 33 -8.44 -13.14 21.75
CA ILE A 33 -7.15 -12.44 21.59
C ILE A 33 -7.35 -11.09 20.90
N TYR A 34 -8.15 -11.07 19.83
CA TYR A 34 -8.44 -9.86 19.06
C TYR A 34 -9.17 -8.82 19.92
N GLU A 35 -10.25 -9.21 20.61
CA GLU A 35 -10.98 -8.35 21.56
C GLU A 35 -10.09 -7.84 22.70
N GLY A 36 -9.15 -8.66 23.18
CA GLY A 36 -8.21 -8.28 24.24
C GLY A 36 -7.12 -7.30 23.81
N LEU A 37 -6.88 -7.14 22.50
CA LEU A 37 -5.89 -6.21 21.93
C LEU A 37 -6.54 -4.96 21.33
N TRP A 38 -7.86 -4.97 21.15
CA TRP A 38 -8.59 -3.86 20.56
C TRP A 38 -8.67 -2.67 21.51
N ILE A 39 -8.41 -1.47 20.98
CA ILE A 39 -8.54 -0.21 21.69
C ILE A 39 -9.60 0.60 20.94
N ASP A 40 -10.69 0.93 21.62
CA ASP A 40 -11.78 1.71 21.03
C ASP A 40 -11.28 3.10 20.64
N PHE A 41 -11.72 3.58 19.49
CA PHE A 41 -11.40 4.92 19.01
C PHE A 41 -12.34 5.94 19.66
N ASP A 42 -11.81 6.70 20.62
CA ASP A 42 -12.64 7.58 21.47
C ASP A 42 -12.97 8.93 20.83
N SER A 43 -12.03 9.54 20.09
CA SER A 43 -12.25 10.86 19.48
C SER A 43 -11.18 11.24 18.45
N ILE A 44 -11.54 12.21 17.59
CA ILE A 44 -10.62 12.84 16.65
C ILE A 44 -9.95 14.02 17.37
N PHE A 45 -8.62 14.00 17.49
CA PHE A 45 -7.85 15.17 17.91
C PHE A 45 -7.82 16.20 16.77
N PRO A 46 -7.97 17.51 17.04
CA PRO A 46 -7.89 18.54 15.99
C PRO A 46 -6.58 18.42 15.19
N LEU A 47 -6.70 18.16 13.88
CA LEU A 47 -5.56 18.05 12.97
C LEU A 47 -4.99 19.44 12.70
N ASN A 48 -4.08 19.89 13.58
CA ASN A 48 -3.33 21.13 13.45
C ASN A 48 -1.87 20.90 12.99
N PHE A 49 -1.62 19.79 12.32
CA PHE A 49 -0.31 19.46 11.76
C PHE A 49 -0.32 19.46 10.23
N ASN A 50 0.88 19.60 9.67
CA ASN A 50 1.13 19.45 8.25
C ASN A 50 1.14 17.96 7.91
N PHE A 51 0.48 17.55 6.83
CA PHE A 51 0.55 16.17 6.37
C PHE A 51 0.62 16.06 4.85
N MET A 52 1.19 14.95 4.40
CA MET A 52 1.22 14.56 3.00
C MET A 52 0.56 13.20 2.84
N VAL A 53 -0.16 13.02 1.74
CA VAL A 53 -0.73 11.73 1.36
C VAL A 53 -0.14 11.31 0.03
N CYS A 54 0.46 10.12 -0.03
CA CYS A 54 1.04 9.54 -1.22
C CYS A 54 0.28 8.29 -1.64
N ASP A 55 -0.12 8.26 -2.90
CA ASP A 55 -0.73 7.11 -3.57
C ASP A 55 -0.32 7.14 -5.06
N GLY A 56 -0.49 6.03 -5.76
CA GLY A 56 -0.24 5.98 -7.17
C GLY A 56 -1.01 4.91 -7.92
N SER A 57 -0.88 4.98 -9.23
CA SER A 57 -1.56 4.07 -10.13
C SER A 57 -0.64 3.66 -11.28
N LYS A 58 -0.91 2.47 -11.81
CA LYS A 58 -0.16 1.92 -12.93
C LYS A 58 -1.06 1.42 -14.04
N GLY A 59 -0.56 1.55 -15.27
CA GLY A 59 -1.08 0.89 -16.46
C GLY A 59 -0.05 -0.09 -16.99
N VAL A 60 -0.51 -1.27 -17.42
CA VAL A 60 0.35 -2.31 -17.99
C VAL A 60 -0.19 -2.67 -19.37
N THR A 61 0.71 -2.81 -20.32
CA THR A 61 0.40 -3.35 -21.64
C THR A 61 1.44 -4.40 -22.03
N GLU A 62 1.00 -5.41 -22.77
CA GLU A 62 1.83 -6.53 -23.22
C GLU A 62 1.71 -6.66 -24.73
N PHE A 63 2.86 -6.82 -25.39
CA PHE A 63 2.98 -6.98 -26.83
C PHE A 63 3.25 -8.44 -27.19
N GLN A 64 2.94 -8.81 -28.44
CA GLN A 64 3.32 -10.11 -28.98
C GLN A 64 4.83 -10.34 -28.83
N GLY A 65 5.22 -11.53 -28.39
CA GLY A 65 6.61 -11.84 -28.04
C GLY A 65 6.97 -11.59 -26.57
N GLY A 66 6.00 -11.24 -25.72
CA GLY A 66 6.17 -11.20 -24.25
C GLY A 66 6.81 -9.92 -23.73
N ILE A 67 6.99 -8.88 -24.55
CA ILE A 67 7.46 -7.58 -24.07
C ILE A 67 6.33 -6.91 -23.29
N LYS A 68 6.61 -6.52 -22.05
CA LYS A 68 5.68 -5.80 -21.18
C LYS A 68 6.18 -4.37 -20.94
N VAL A 69 5.25 -3.42 -21.01
CA VAL A 69 5.47 -2.02 -20.67
C VAL A 69 4.57 -1.67 -19.50
N LEU A 70 5.18 -1.21 -18.42
CA LEU A 70 4.53 -0.72 -17.21
C LEU A 70 4.73 0.79 -17.15
N TYR A 71 3.64 1.54 -17.20
CA TYR A 71 3.60 2.97 -16.88
C TYR A 71 3.11 3.13 -15.44
N ALA A 72 3.94 3.71 -14.57
CA ALA A 72 3.61 3.95 -13.16
C ALA A 72 3.65 5.45 -12.85
N ARG A 73 2.67 5.93 -12.09
CA ARG A 73 2.56 7.33 -11.66
C ARG A 73 2.16 7.40 -10.20
N ALA A 74 2.94 8.11 -9.40
CA ALA A 74 2.60 8.45 -8.03
C ALA A 74 2.31 9.94 -7.87
N LEU A 75 1.40 10.27 -6.96
CA LEU A 75 1.06 11.62 -6.55
C LEU A 75 1.20 11.75 -5.04
N VAL A 76 1.80 12.85 -4.61
CA VAL A 76 1.84 13.27 -3.21
C VAL A 76 1.09 14.59 -3.10
N HIS A 77 0.03 14.62 -2.30
CA HIS A 77 -0.67 15.86 -1.97
C HIS A 77 -0.22 16.36 -0.61
N PHE A 78 0.16 17.64 -0.54
CA PHE A 78 0.58 18.30 0.68
C PHE A 78 -0.54 19.19 1.23
N PHE A 79 -0.81 19.04 2.54
CA PHE A 79 -1.78 19.82 3.28
C PHE A 79 -1.12 20.51 4.48
N LYS A 80 -1.41 21.80 4.66
CA LYS A 80 -1.05 22.58 5.84
C LYS A 80 -2.32 22.90 6.62
N ALA A 81 -2.45 22.38 7.84
CA ALA A 81 -3.66 22.52 8.66
C ALA A 81 -4.94 22.26 7.84
N GLN A 82 -4.97 21.13 7.12
CA GLN A 82 -6.07 20.67 6.25
C GLN A 82 -6.29 21.48 4.96
N THR A 83 -5.51 22.54 4.71
CA THR A 83 -5.57 23.29 3.45
C THR A 83 -4.61 22.68 2.44
N PHE A 84 -5.09 22.34 1.23
CA PHE A 84 -4.23 21.87 0.14
C PHE A 84 -3.24 22.98 -0.25
N MET A 85 -1.96 22.63 -0.30
CA MET A 85 -0.88 23.57 -0.58
C MET A 85 -0.22 23.30 -1.92
N ASP A 86 0.17 22.05 -2.18
CA ASP A 86 0.92 21.68 -3.37
C ASP A 86 0.77 20.18 -3.69
N LYS A 87 1.24 19.79 -4.87
CA LYS A 87 1.34 18.40 -5.30
C LYS A 87 2.71 18.08 -5.90
N PHE A 88 3.19 16.87 -5.61
CA PHE A 88 4.38 16.30 -6.23
C PHE A 88 3.96 15.11 -7.06
N VAL A 89 4.54 14.97 -8.25
CA VAL A 89 4.19 13.90 -9.19
C VAL A 89 5.48 13.22 -9.63
N GLU A 90 5.49 11.90 -9.55
CA GLU A 90 6.56 11.07 -10.13
C GLU A 90 5.96 10.12 -11.16
N THR A 91 6.63 10.00 -12.31
CA THR A 91 6.26 9.05 -13.35
C THR A 91 7.48 8.23 -13.75
N LYS A 92 7.28 6.93 -13.98
CA LYS A 92 8.30 6.05 -14.55
C LYS A 92 7.68 5.07 -15.53
N ILE A 93 8.47 4.72 -16.55
CA ILE A 93 8.14 3.69 -17.51
C ILE A 93 9.17 2.58 -17.35
N PHE A 94 8.68 1.35 -17.16
CA PHE A 94 9.50 0.15 -17.10
C PHE A 94 9.17 -0.72 -18.30
N VAL A 95 10.19 -1.16 -19.02
CA VAL A 95 10.05 -2.02 -20.20
C VAL A 95 10.95 -3.22 -20.01
N ASP A 96 10.38 -4.43 -20.08
CA ASP A 96 11.15 -5.66 -19.99
C ASP A 96 10.41 -6.85 -20.62
N HIS A 97 11.15 -7.89 -20.99
CA HIS A 97 10.57 -9.14 -21.46
C HIS A 97 9.98 -9.93 -20.28
N LEU A 98 8.69 -10.23 -20.34
CA LEU A 98 7.88 -10.87 -19.31
C LEU A 98 8.11 -10.23 -17.94
N LEU A 99 8.00 -8.89 -17.87
CA LEU A 99 8.09 -8.12 -16.63
C LEU A 99 7.17 -8.74 -15.56
N GLN A 100 7.67 -8.83 -14.32
CA GLN A 100 6.95 -9.39 -13.18
C GLN A 100 7.01 -8.43 -12.00
N LYS A 101 6.05 -8.56 -11.07
CA LYS A 101 5.97 -7.78 -9.83
C LYS A 101 5.82 -6.29 -10.10
N GLU A 102 4.84 -5.97 -10.94
CA GLU A 102 4.39 -4.62 -11.27
C GLU A 102 4.06 -3.79 -10.01
N ASP A 103 3.62 -4.44 -8.92
CA ASP A 103 3.41 -3.80 -7.61
C ASP A 103 4.70 -3.28 -6.98
N SER A 104 5.81 -4.02 -7.06
CA SER A 104 7.09 -3.56 -6.50
C SER A 104 7.64 -2.34 -7.24
N TYR A 105 7.50 -2.31 -8.57
CA TYR A 105 7.84 -1.13 -9.36
C TYR A 105 6.93 0.06 -9.04
N MET A 106 5.63 -0.16 -8.84
CA MET A 106 4.69 0.90 -8.44
C MET A 106 5.08 1.50 -7.08
N LYS A 107 5.34 0.64 -6.09
CA LYS A 107 5.82 1.05 -4.76
C LYS A 107 7.10 1.86 -4.83
N ALA A 108 8.04 1.44 -5.69
CA ALA A 108 9.27 2.21 -5.90
C ALA A 108 8.98 3.64 -6.37
N VAL A 109 8.00 3.84 -7.27
CA VAL A 109 7.62 5.16 -7.77
C VAL A 109 6.94 6.00 -6.69
N GLU A 110 6.07 5.41 -5.87
CA GLU A 110 5.44 6.09 -4.72
C GLU A 110 6.47 6.57 -3.71
N LEU A 111 7.39 5.70 -3.31
CA LEU A 111 8.43 6.03 -2.34
C LEU A 111 9.36 7.14 -2.85
N ILE A 112 9.72 7.10 -4.14
CA ILE A 112 10.50 8.18 -4.77
C ILE A 112 9.71 9.50 -4.76
N ALA A 113 8.42 9.48 -5.09
CA ALA A 113 7.59 10.68 -5.06
C ALA A 113 7.49 11.26 -3.66
N LEU A 114 7.21 10.42 -2.66
CA LEU A 114 7.12 10.79 -1.26
C LEU A 114 8.44 11.38 -0.76
N LYS A 115 9.57 10.74 -1.08
CA LYS A 115 10.89 11.27 -0.72
C LYS A 115 11.14 12.66 -1.31
N LYS A 116 10.90 12.85 -2.62
CA LYS A 116 11.06 14.16 -3.28
C LYS A 116 10.17 15.24 -2.66
N ALA A 117 9.01 14.86 -2.12
CA ALA A 117 8.13 15.78 -1.40
C ALA A 117 8.69 16.14 -0.01
N LEU A 118 9.19 15.14 0.73
CA LEU A 118 9.80 15.31 2.05
C LEU A 118 11.09 16.13 2.01
N GLU A 119 11.86 16.09 0.92
CA GLU A 119 13.04 16.95 0.73
C GLU A 119 12.70 18.45 0.61
N LYS A 120 11.43 18.80 0.41
CA LYS A 120 10.97 20.18 0.19
C LYS A 120 10.20 20.77 1.36
N VAL A 121 9.71 19.93 2.27
CA VAL A 121 8.83 20.34 3.36
C VAL A 121 9.23 19.59 4.62
N ASP A 122 9.72 20.35 5.60
CA ASP A 122 10.03 19.84 6.93
C ASP A 122 8.76 19.73 7.81
N ASP A 123 8.86 18.98 8.91
CA ASP A 123 7.83 18.85 9.94
C ASP A 123 6.43 18.46 9.41
N VAL A 124 6.38 17.36 8.65
CA VAL A 124 5.16 16.85 8.00
C VAL A 124 4.93 15.38 8.33
N LEU A 125 3.68 15.02 8.63
CA LEU A 125 3.27 13.62 8.73
C LEU A 125 3.10 13.04 7.32
N ALA A 126 3.89 12.04 6.96
CA ALA A 126 3.74 11.29 5.72
C ALA A 126 2.75 10.13 5.89
N ILE A 127 1.70 10.13 5.08
CA ILE A 127 0.72 9.05 4.98
C ILE A 127 0.94 8.35 3.64
N TYR A 128 1.25 7.06 3.70
CA TYR A 128 1.57 6.23 2.55
C TYR A 128 0.52 5.14 2.40
N ASP A 129 -0.09 4.99 1.22
CA ASP A 129 -0.96 3.86 0.93
C ASP A 129 -0.14 2.58 0.72
N GLY A 130 0.09 1.87 1.81
CA GLY A 130 0.81 0.61 1.79
C GLY A 130 1.50 0.29 3.10
N SER A 131 2.55 -0.51 2.98
CA SER A 131 3.35 -0.97 4.10
C SER A 131 4.81 -0.65 3.85
N LEU A 132 5.46 -0.07 4.85
CA LEU A 132 6.90 0.18 4.85
C LEU A 132 7.72 -1.07 5.16
N TYR A 133 7.08 -2.19 5.53
CA TYR A 133 7.78 -3.43 5.84
C TYR A 133 8.36 -4.06 4.56
N PRO A 134 9.70 -4.13 4.41
CA PRO A 134 10.30 -4.75 3.25
C PRO A 134 10.08 -6.26 3.31
N THR A 135 9.34 -6.80 2.34
CA THR A 135 9.15 -8.24 2.18
C THR A 135 9.96 -8.73 1.00
N PHE A 136 10.89 -9.67 1.21
CA PHE A 136 11.62 -10.32 0.13
C PHE A 136 11.09 -11.74 -0.07
N PRO A 137 10.27 -12.00 -1.11
CA PRO A 137 9.70 -13.32 -1.30
C PRO A 137 10.80 -14.32 -1.70
N LEU A 138 10.74 -15.55 -1.19
CA LEU A 138 11.70 -16.60 -1.54
C LEU A 138 11.78 -16.87 -3.05
N SER A 139 10.69 -16.64 -3.78
CA SER A 139 10.67 -16.75 -5.24
C SER A 139 11.61 -15.77 -5.95
N ALA A 140 12.00 -14.66 -5.30
CA ALA A 140 12.99 -13.73 -5.83
C ALA A 140 14.41 -14.35 -5.88
N LEU A 141 14.72 -15.33 -5.04
CA LEU A 141 16.04 -15.96 -5.01
C LEU A 141 16.35 -16.74 -6.30
N ASN A 142 15.32 -17.24 -6.98
CA ASN A 142 15.44 -18.08 -8.17
C ASN A 142 14.82 -17.43 -9.42
N ASN A 143 14.45 -16.15 -9.35
CA ASN A 143 13.83 -15.44 -10.47
C ASN A 143 14.35 -14.00 -10.51
N GLU A 144 15.27 -13.75 -11.43
CA GLU A 144 15.94 -12.46 -11.62
C GLU A 144 14.96 -11.30 -11.85
N LYS A 145 13.81 -11.55 -12.49
CA LYS A 145 12.81 -10.51 -12.76
C LYS A 145 12.09 -10.06 -11.50
N ILE A 146 11.76 -11.02 -10.63
CA ILE A 146 11.20 -10.75 -9.30
C ILE A 146 12.25 -10.05 -8.43
N ALA A 147 13.50 -10.52 -8.46
CA ALA A 147 14.61 -9.90 -7.73
C ALA A 147 14.81 -8.45 -8.16
N LYS A 148 14.86 -8.17 -9.47
CA LYS A 148 15.01 -6.82 -10.03
C LYS A 148 13.91 -5.88 -9.55
N ALA A 149 12.64 -6.30 -9.62
CA ALA A 149 11.52 -5.49 -9.14
C ALA A 149 11.63 -5.17 -7.64
N LYS A 150 12.05 -6.13 -6.82
CA LYS A 150 12.25 -5.93 -5.39
C LYS A 150 13.45 -5.06 -5.05
N ILE A 151 14.52 -5.16 -5.82
CA ILE A 151 15.68 -4.27 -5.70
C ILE A 151 15.28 -2.83 -6.01
N GLU A 152 14.43 -2.58 -7.01
CA GLU A 152 13.92 -1.23 -7.28
C GLU A 152 13.09 -0.68 -6.12
N GLU A 153 12.22 -1.50 -5.53
CA GLU A 153 11.46 -1.14 -4.31
C GLU A 153 12.40 -0.78 -3.14
N PHE A 154 13.43 -1.60 -2.89
CA PHE A 154 14.36 -1.37 -1.78
C PHE A 154 15.30 -0.19 -1.99
N LYS A 155 15.75 0.06 -3.22
CA LYS A 155 16.52 1.27 -3.55
C LYS A 155 15.71 2.53 -3.23
N ALA A 156 14.41 2.51 -3.50
CA ALA A 156 13.53 3.64 -3.20
C ALA A 156 13.31 3.85 -1.69
N LEU A 157 13.39 2.79 -0.87
CA LEU A 157 13.36 2.88 0.59
C LEU A 157 14.67 3.37 1.21
N ALA A 158 15.82 2.96 0.65
CA ALA A 158 17.13 3.14 1.28
C ALA A 158 17.88 4.41 0.85
N ALA A 159 17.50 5.02 -0.28
CA ALA A 159 18.12 6.24 -0.78
C ALA A 159 17.59 7.45 -0.02
#